data_AF-A0A845XCP0-F1
#
_entry.id   AF-A0A845XCP0-F1
#
_cell.length_a   1.000
_cell.length_b   1.000
_cell.length_c   1.000
_cell.angle_alpha   90.00
_cell.angle_beta   90.00
_cell.angle_gamma   90.00
#
_symmetry.space_group_name_H-M   'P 1'
#
loop_
_entity.id
_entity.type
_entity.pdbx_description
1 polymer ?
#
loop_
_entity_poly.entity_id
_entity_poly.type
_entity_poly.pdbx_seq_one_letter_code
_entity_poly.pdbx_strand_id
1 'polypeptide(L)'
;MTDSTALLRLLQLVSPALPIGAYSYSEGLETLVESGIITTAEQFADWLTQILRYGTIRLEAAVMLRAYDATLAQQSDTLQYWNQWLSAARETAELRQSSWQMGRSLAQLFLKLEPELAVTMPVLDPCNYTVAFGQVAAHWQIERQDALLGYLQSWLSHSINA
;
A
#
# COMPACT_ATOMS: atom_id res chain seq x y z
N MET A 1 4.55 25.97 -0.46
CA MET A 1 3.10 25.88 -0.65
C MET A 1 2.83 24.48 -1.17
N THR A 2 2.07 23.68 -0.42
CA THR A 2 1.60 22.38 -0.89
C THR A 2 0.80 22.60 -2.18
N ASP A 3 1.15 21.87 -3.24
CA ASP A 3 0.33 21.84 -4.44
C ASP A 3 -1.03 21.23 -4.08
N SER A 4 -2.09 22.02 -4.15
CA SER A 4 -3.46 21.59 -3.84
C SER A 4 -3.85 20.36 -4.65
N THR A 5 -3.31 20.17 -5.85
CA THR A 5 -3.58 19.01 -6.71
C THR A 5 -2.96 17.75 -6.15
N ALA A 6 -1.69 17.80 -5.72
CA ALA A 6 -0.99 16.67 -5.10
C ALA A 6 -1.69 16.22 -3.81
N LEU A 7 -2.17 17.18 -3.00
CA LEU A 7 -2.95 16.88 -1.80
C LEU A 7 -4.27 16.16 -2.14
N LEU A 8 -5.02 16.65 -3.13
CA LEU A 8 -6.28 16.01 -3.54
C LEU A 8 -6.04 14.59 -4.11
N ARG A 9 -4.98 14.40 -4.89
CA ARG A 9 -4.55 13.07 -5.38
C ARG A 9 -4.19 12.13 -4.23
N LEU A 10 -3.48 12.62 -3.21
CA LEU A 10 -3.19 11.84 -2.01
C LEU A 10 -4.47 11.44 -1.28
N LEU A 11 -5.39 12.39 -1.03
CA LEU A 11 -6.67 12.12 -0.38
C LEU A 11 -7.52 11.10 -1.16
N GLN A 12 -7.49 11.16 -2.49
CA GLN A 12 -8.12 10.17 -3.35
C GLN A 12 -7.46 8.79 -3.19
N LEU A 13 -6.12 8.73 -3.22
CA LEU A 13 -5.35 7.49 -3.16
C LEU A 13 -5.51 6.75 -1.82
N VAL A 14 -5.64 7.47 -0.71
CA VAL A 14 -5.74 6.88 0.63
C VAL A 14 -7.18 6.63 1.08
N SER A 15 -8.15 7.02 0.26
CA SER A 15 -9.57 6.91 0.58
C SER A 15 -9.98 5.45 0.82
N PRO A 16 -10.70 5.13 1.92
CA PRO A 16 -11.29 3.81 2.13
C PRO A 16 -12.28 3.40 1.04
N ALA A 17 -12.85 4.37 0.32
CA ALA A 17 -13.78 4.13 -0.79
C ALA A 17 -13.08 3.79 -2.11
N LEU A 18 -11.73 3.72 -2.13
CA LEU A 18 -11.00 3.39 -3.35
C LEU A 18 -11.34 1.95 -3.80
N PRO A 19 -11.76 1.73 -5.07
CA PRO A 19 -12.30 0.45 -5.52
C PRO A 19 -11.19 -0.56 -5.86
N ILE A 20 -10.39 -0.93 -4.84
CA ILE A 20 -9.25 -1.86 -4.98
C ILE A 20 -9.44 -3.18 -4.23
N GLY A 21 -10.57 -3.36 -3.54
CA GLY A 21 -10.87 -4.58 -2.80
C GLY A 21 -10.09 -4.74 -1.48
N ALA A 22 -9.75 -3.63 -0.81
CA ALA A 22 -8.96 -3.62 0.42
C ALA A 22 -9.68 -4.18 1.68
N TYR A 23 -11.00 -4.40 1.59
CA TYR A 23 -11.89 -4.68 2.72
C TYR A 23 -11.80 -6.10 3.32
N SER A 24 -10.86 -6.95 2.89
CA SER A 24 -10.93 -8.39 3.18
C SER A 24 -9.74 -8.97 3.93
N TYR A 25 -8.94 -8.16 4.64
CA TYR A 25 -7.81 -8.72 5.39
C TYR A 25 -7.49 -7.98 6.70
N SER A 26 -7.69 -8.68 7.81
CA SER A 26 -7.53 -8.17 9.17
C SER A 26 -6.14 -8.46 9.77
N GLU A 27 -5.19 -9.02 9.00
CA GLU A 27 -3.85 -9.41 9.50
C GLU A 27 -3.88 -10.27 10.78
N GLY A 28 -4.93 -11.09 10.92
CA GLY A 28 -5.11 -11.96 12.09
C GLY A 28 -5.75 -11.26 13.31
N LEU A 29 -6.17 -9.99 13.18
CA LEU A 29 -6.87 -9.25 14.23
C LEU A 29 -8.16 -9.97 14.66
N GLU A 30 -8.92 -10.54 13.73
CA GLU A 30 -10.11 -11.34 14.04
C GLU A 30 -9.80 -12.46 15.05
N THR A 31 -8.71 -13.21 14.83
CA THR A 31 -8.29 -14.28 15.74
C THR A 31 -7.88 -13.73 17.11
N LEU A 32 -7.23 -12.57 17.17
CA LEU A 32 -6.84 -11.94 18.45
C LEU A 32 -8.05 -11.47 19.26
N VAL A 33 -9.11 -11.02 18.58
CA VAL A 33 -10.38 -10.65 19.22
C VAL A 33 -11.14 -11.90 19.67
N GLU A 34 -11.32 -12.89 18.80
CA GLU A 34 -12.03 -14.15 19.12
C GLU A 34 -11.37 -14.94 20.26
N SER A 35 -10.05 -14.90 20.36
CA SER A 35 -9.29 -15.55 21.44
C SER A 35 -9.26 -14.75 22.75
N GLY A 36 -9.85 -13.55 22.78
CA GLY A 36 -9.89 -12.68 23.96
C GLY A 36 -8.54 -12.04 24.32
N ILE A 37 -7.59 -12.00 23.38
CA ILE A 37 -6.29 -11.32 23.57
C ILE A 37 -6.46 -9.81 23.49
N ILE A 38 -7.27 -9.34 22.52
CA ILE A 38 -7.62 -7.92 22.36
C ILE A 38 -9.10 -7.76 22.70
N THR A 39 -9.37 -7.10 23.82
CA THR A 39 -10.73 -6.88 24.35
C THR A 39 -11.02 -5.41 24.65
N THR A 40 -9.99 -4.55 24.63
CA THR A 40 -10.13 -3.11 24.89
C THR A 40 -9.45 -2.27 23.81
N ALA A 41 -9.84 -1.00 23.72
CA ALA A 41 -9.25 -0.05 22.79
C ALA A 41 -7.76 0.20 23.09
N GLU A 42 -7.36 0.18 24.36
CA GLU A 42 -5.97 0.34 24.77
C GLU A 42 -5.11 -0.83 24.30
N GLN A 43 -5.59 -2.06 24.47
CA GLN A 43 -4.91 -3.26 23.99
C GLN A 43 -4.76 -3.26 22.47
N PHE A 44 -5.79 -2.78 21.76
CA PHE A 44 -5.75 -2.64 20.30
C PHE A 44 -4.74 -1.56 19.86
N ALA A 45 -4.72 -0.40 20.52
CA ALA A 45 -3.75 0.66 20.25
C ALA A 45 -2.29 0.23 20.52
N ASP A 46 -2.08 -0.54 21.60
CA ASP A 46 -0.79 -1.15 21.90
C ASP A 46 -0.38 -2.13 20.81
N TRP A 47 -1.29 -3.01 20.38
CA TRP A 47 -1.04 -3.95 19.28
C TRP A 47 -0.68 -3.24 17.97
N LEU A 48 -1.44 -2.21 17.56
CA LEU A 48 -1.12 -1.39 16.38
C LEU A 48 0.27 -0.76 16.48
N THR A 49 0.63 -0.26 17.66
CA THR A 49 1.97 0.29 17.91
C THR A 49 3.06 -0.78 17.76
N GLN A 50 2.82 -2.01 18.22
CA GLN A 50 3.74 -3.12 18.02
C GLN A 50 3.87 -3.50 16.54
N ILE A 51 2.78 -3.57 15.79
CA ILE A 51 2.82 -3.86 14.35
C ILE A 51 3.58 -2.76 13.60
N LEU A 52 3.34 -1.49 13.90
CA LEU A 52 4.12 -0.38 13.34
C LEU A 52 5.63 -0.47 13.64
N ARG A 53 5.99 -0.98 14.83
CA ARG A 53 7.38 -1.07 15.28
C ARG A 53 8.09 -2.34 14.86
N TYR A 54 7.39 -3.44 14.69
CA TYR A 54 7.98 -4.77 14.52
C TYR A 54 7.40 -5.55 13.35
N GLY A 55 6.19 -5.25 12.91
CA GLY A 55 5.46 -5.97 11.88
C GLY A 55 5.88 -5.67 10.44
N THR A 56 5.15 -6.32 9.54
CA THR A 56 5.30 -6.31 8.07
C THR A 56 5.13 -4.92 7.46
N ILE A 57 4.30 -4.06 8.05
CA ILE A 57 4.03 -2.70 7.55
C ILE A 57 5.31 -1.87 7.38
N ARG A 58 6.36 -2.11 8.18
CA ARG A 58 7.67 -1.46 7.99
C ARG A 58 8.36 -1.88 6.71
N LEU A 59 8.28 -3.17 6.37
CA LEU A 59 8.84 -3.71 5.14
C LEU A 59 8.05 -3.18 3.95
N GLU A 60 6.73 -3.15 4.05
CA GLU A 60 5.88 -2.57 3.02
C GLU A 60 6.19 -1.09 2.80
N ALA A 61 6.21 -0.27 3.85
CA ALA A 61 6.55 1.14 3.78
C ALA A 61 7.93 1.37 3.12
N ALA A 62 8.91 0.54 3.49
CA ALA A 62 10.24 0.59 2.91
C ALA A 62 10.26 0.21 1.41
N VAL A 63 9.46 -0.78 1.01
CA VAL A 63 9.31 -1.20 -0.40
C VAL A 63 8.50 -0.17 -1.20
N MET A 64 7.47 0.45 -0.62
CA MET A 64 6.68 1.51 -1.25
C MET A 64 7.59 2.66 -1.66
N LEU A 65 8.46 3.12 -0.74
CA LEU A 65 9.43 4.16 -1.03
C LEU A 65 10.44 3.76 -2.10
N ARG A 66 10.91 2.50 -2.11
CA ARG A 66 11.80 2.00 -3.17
C ARG A 66 11.12 1.96 -4.52
N ALA A 67 9.84 1.58 -4.56
CA ALA A 67 9.05 1.59 -5.78
C ALA A 67 8.82 3.03 -6.27
N TYR A 68 8.49 3.95 -5.36
CA TYR A 68 8.40 5.38 -5.66
C TYR A 68 9.71 5.90 -6.28
N ASP A 69 10.84 5.69 -5.60
CA ASP A 69 12.15 6.18 -6.04
C ASP A 69 12.56 5.56 -7.39
N ALA A 70 12.34 4.25 -7.57
CA ALA A 70 12.63 3.54 -8.81
C ALA A 70 11.73 3.99 -9.97
N THR A 71 10.48 4.38 -9.70
CA THR A 71 9.56 4.93 -10.70
C THR A 71 10.06 6.27 -11.22
N LEU A 72 10.45 7.18 -10.31
CA LEU A 72 11.02 8.47 -10.71
C LEU A 72 12.32 8.31 -11.49
N ALA A 73 13.15 7.34 -11.12
CA ALA A 73 14.40 7.02 -11.80
C ALA A 73 14.24 6.17 -13.07
N GLN A 74 13.01 5.78 -13.44
CA GLN A 74 12.71 4.90 -14.58
C GLN A 74 13.46 3.54 -14.53
N GLN A 75 13.70 3.02 -13.33
CA GLN A 75 14.44 1.78 -13.09
C GLN A 75 13.50 0.58 -12.99
N SER A 76 13.02 0.10 -14.13
CA SER A 76 12.08 -1.03 -14.22
C SER A 76 12.60 -2.32 -13.55
N ASP A 77 13.90 -2.60 -13.67
CA ASP A 77 14.52 -3.78 -13.04
C ASP A 77 14.50 -3.69 -11.51
N THR A 78 14.76 -2.50 -10.96
CA THR A 78 14.67 -2.23 -9.52
C THR A 78 13.23 -2.39 -9.01
N LEU A 79 12.25 -1.89 -9.77
CA LEU A 79 10.81 -2.09 -9.48
C LEU A 79 10.45 -3.58 -9.45
N GLN A 80 10.86 -4.33 -10.49
CA GLN A 80 10.58 -5.75 -10.59
C GLN A 80 11.23 -6.54 -9.45
N TYR A 81 12.49 -6.23 -9.10
CA TYR A 81 13.19 -6.84 -7.99
C TYR A 81 12.43 -6.66 -6.67
N TRP A 82 12.05 -5.43 -6.32
CA TRP A 82 11.35 -5.18 -5.05
C TRP A 82 9.94 -5.77 -5.02
N ASN A 83 9.26 -5.84 -6.17
CA ASN A 83 7.98 -6.53 -6.29
C ASN A 83 8.13 -8.05 -6.02
N GLN A 84 9.12 -8.70 -6.64
CA GLN A 84 9.40 -10.12 -6.40
C GLN A 84 9.83 -10.38 -4.95
N TRP A 85 10.71 -9.53 -4.40
CA TRP A 85 11.17 -9.62 -3.03
C TRP A 85 10.01 -9.52 -2.04
N LEU A 86 9.11 -8.54 -2.22
CA LEU A 86 7.95 -8.38 -1.35
C LEU A 86 7.01 -9.59 -1.44
N SER A 87 6.79 -10.11 -2.65
CA SER A 87 6.00 -11.35 -2.82
C SER A 87 6.62 -12.55 -2.10
N ALA A 88 7.94 -12.71 -2.15
CA ALA A 88 8.63 -13.76 -1.41
C ALA A 88 8.58 -13.55 0.10
N ALA A 89 8.59 -12.29 0.56
CA ALA A 89 8.51 -11.93 1.97
C ALA A 89 7.10 -12.08 2.57
N ARG A 90 6.06 -12.23 1.74
CA ARG A 90 4.69 -12.51 2.23
C ARG A 90 4.64 -13.89 2.88
N GLU A 91 4.23 -13.88 4.15
CA GLU A 91 4.20 -15.04 5.03
C GLU A 91 3.29 -16.15 4.49
N THR A 92 2.09 -15.80 4.02
CA THR A 92 1.12 -16.76 3.50
C THR A 92 0.76 -16.51 2.03
N ALA A 93 0.19 -17.53 1.39
CA ALA A 93 -0.25 -17.42 0.00
C ALA A 93 -1.45 -16.48 -0.14
N GLU A 94 -2.34 -16.46 0.85
CA GLU A 94 -3.53 -15.61 0.94
C GLU A 94 -3.13 -14.13 1.01
N LEU A 95 -2.18 -13.79 1.89
CA LEU A 95 -1.60 -12.45 1.98
C LEU A 95 -1.02 -11.98 0.65
N ARG A 96 -0.28 -12.86 -0.02
CA ARG A 96 0.34 -12.57 -1.31
C ARG A 96 -0.71 -12.36 -2.41
N GLN A 97 -1.69 -13.24 -2.51
CA GLN A 97 -2.77 -13.14 -3.50
C GLN A 97 -3.61 -11.88 -3.30
N SER A 98 -3.93 -11.54 -2.05
CA SER A 98 -4.65 -10.31 -1.72
C SER A 98 -3.86 -9.07 -2.16
N SER A 99 -2.56 -9.02 -1.82
CA SER A 99 -1.69 -7.91 -2.24
C SER A 99 -1.61 -7.78 -3.77
N TRP A 100 -1.55 -8.91 -4.49
CA TRP A 100 -1.55 -8.94 -5.96
C TRP A 100 -2.87 -8.47 -6.57
N GLN A 101 -4.00 -8.89 -6.01
CA GLN A 101 -5.31 -8.45 -6.48
C GLN A 101 -5.50 -6.94 -6.30
N MET A 102 -5.14 -6.42 -5.12
CA MET A 102 -5.19 -4.99 -4.83
C MET A 102 -4.24 -4.19 -5.74
N GLY A 103 -3.01 -4.66 -5.94
CA GLY A 103 -2.05 -3.99 -6.83
C GLY A 103 -2.48 -3.97 -8.29
N ARG A 104 -3.04 -5.08 -8.79
CA ARG A 104 -3.65 -5.12 -10.13
C ARG A 104 -4.80 -4.13 -10.24
N SER A 105 -5.68 -4.07 -9.24
CA SER A 105 -6.86 -3.20 -9.25
C SER A 105 -6.46 -1.72 -9.21
N LEU A 106 -5.46 -1.37 -8.40
CA LEU A 106 -4.91 -0.02 -8.35
C LEU A 106 -4.25 0.39 -9.67
N ALA A 107 -3.41 -0.47 -10.25
CA ALA A 107 -2.77 -0.19 -11.54
C ALA A 107 -3.83 0.01 -12.65
N GLN A 108 -4.86 -0.84 -12.69
CA GLN A 108 -5.96 -0.70 -13.66
C GLN A 108 -6.76 0.59 -13.46
N LEU A 109 -7.03 0.99 -12.20
CA LEU A 109 -7.71 2.24 -11.91
C LEU A 109 -6.87 3.43 -12.37
N PHE A 110 -5.59 3.44 -12.05
CA PHE A 110 -4.68 4.51 -12.43
C PHE A 110 -4.60 4.67 -13.95
N LEU A 111 -4.42 3.58 -14.69
CA LEU A 111 -4.37 3.62 -16.17
C LEU A 111 -5.69 4.06 -16.82
N LYS A 112 -6.83 3.93 -16.13
CA LYS A 112 -8.11 4.48 -16.59
C LYS A 112 -8.22 5.99 -16.33
N LEU A 113 -7.63 6.47 -15.24
CA LEU A 113 -7.63 7.88 -14.88
C LEU A 113 -6.61 8.69 -15.69
N GLU A 114 -5.47 8.10 -16.00
CA GLU A 114 -4.32 8.73 -16.65
C GLU A 114 -3.82 7.88 -17.85
N PRO A 115 -4.64 7.68 -18.90
CA PRO A 115 -4.31 6.79 -20.01
C PRO A 115 -3.01 7.14 -20.75
N GLU A 116 -2.63 8.42 -20.77
CA GLU A 116 -1.38 8.91 -21.33
C GLU A 116 -0.14 8.41 -20.58
N LEU A 117 -0.28 8.10 -19.29
CA LEU A 117 0.82 7.60 -18.46
C LEU A 117 1.06 6.10 -18.62
N ALA A 118 0.18 5.39 -19.35
CA ALA A 118 0.33 3.96 -19.63
C ALA A 118 1.64 3.60 -20.33
N VAL A 119 2.22 4.53 -21.09
CA VAL A 119 3.49 4.32 -21.79
C VAL A 119 4.70 4.37 -20.84
N THR A 120 4.57 5.08 -19.72
CA THR A 120 5.67 5.36 -18.80
C THR A 120 5.62 4.53 -17.52
N MET A 121 4.47 3.96 -17.18
CA MET A 121 4.30 3.08 -16.03
C MET A 121 4.62 1.63 -16.42
N PRO A 122 5.68 1.01 -15.86
CA PRO A 122 5.92 -0.41 -16.08
C PRO A 122 4.76 -1.24 -15.52
N VAL A 123 4.16 -2.08 -16.36
CA VAL A 123 3.12 -3.02 -15.95
C VAL A 123 3.79 -4.27 -15.37
N LEU A 124 3.63 -4.47 -14.07
CA LEU A 124 4.06 -5.69 -13.40
C LEU A 124 2.90 -6.68 -13.33
N ASP A 125 3.17 -7.96 -13.58
CA ASP A 125 2.19 -9.04 -13.41
C ASP A 125 2.89 -10.29 -12.83
N PRO A 126 2.61 -10.69 -11.58
CA PRO A 126 1.72 -10.03 -10.63
C PRO A 126 2.33 -8.74 -10.02
N CYS A 127 1.51 -7.81 -9.53
CA CYS A 127 1.95 -6.56 -8.90
C CYS A 127 1.41 -6.44 -7.47
N ASN A 128 2.29 -6.26 -6.48
CA ASN A 128 1.85 -6.02 -5.09
C ASN A 128 1.28 -4.59 -4.95
N TYR A 129 0.23 -4.45 -4.14
CA TYR A 129 -0.40 -3.16 -3.83
C TYR A 129 0.60 -2.07 -3.43
N THR A 130 1.53 -2.38 -2.55
CA THR A 130 2.58 -1.48 -2.06
C THR A 130 3.44 -0.92 -3.20
N VAL A 131 3.74 -1.73 -4.22
CA VAL A 131 4.54 -1.30 -5.38
C VAL A 131 3.70 -0.42 -6.29
N ALA A 132 2.47 -0.85 -6.60
CA ALA A 132 1.53 -0.05 -7.39
C ALA A 132 1.26 1.32 -6.74
N PHE A 133 1.10 1.38 -5.41
CA PHE A 133 0.93 2.63 -4.67
C PHE A 133 2.13 3.56 -4.85
N GLY A 134 3.35 3.04 -4.71
CA GLY A 134 4.58 3.81 -4.92
C GLY A 134 4.68 4.35 -6.35
N GLN A 135 4.35 3.54 -7.36
CA GLN A 135 4.31 3.98 -8.76
C GLN A 135 3.30 5.11 -8.97
N VAL A 136 2.06 4.93 -8.51
CA VAL A 136 0.99 5.93 -8.64
C VAL A 136 1.37 7.25 -7.96
N ALA A 137 1.84 7.18 -6.71
CA ALA A 137 2.25 8.36 -5.96
C ALA A 137 3.38 9.14 -6.66
N ALA A 138 4.36 8.43 -7.26
CA ALA A 138 5.43 9.04 -8.03
C ALA A 138 4.91 9.73 -9.31
N HIS A 139 4.06 9.06 -10.09
CA HIS A 139 3.46 9.65 -11.29
C HIS A 139 2.57 10.86 -10.99
N TRP A 140 1.85 10.81 -9.86
CA TRP A 140 1.02 11.92 -9.38
C TRP A 140 1.78 13.05 -8.70
N GLN A 141 3.12 12.93 -8.61
CA GLN A 141 4.01 13.92 -8.00
C GLN A 141 3.63 14.24 -6.55
N ILE A 142 3.10 13.25 -5.83
CA ILE A 142 2.90 13.35 -4.39
C ILE A 142 4.28 13.37 -3.74
N GLU A 143 4.52 14.31 -2.82
CA GLU A 143 5.78 14.38 -2.09
C GLU A 143 6.05 13.04 -1.37
N ARG A 144 7.30 12.61 -1.33
CA ARG A 144 7.71 11.27 -0.90
C ARG A 144 7.33 10.97 0.54
N GLN A 145 7.51 11.93 1.45
CA GLN A 145 7.10 11.79 2.85
C GLN A 145 5.57 11.81 2.98
N ASP A 146 4.88 12.66 2.24
CA ASP A 146 3.40 12.69 2.22
C ASP A 146 2.81 11.36 1.70
N ALA A 147 3.40 10.76 0.66
CA ALA A 147 3.01 9.44 0.15
C ALA A 147 3.21 8.34 1.20
N LEU A 148 4.30 8.38 1.96
CA LEU A 148 4.56 7.47 3.07
C LEU A 148 3.52 7.62 4.18
N LEU A 149 3.27 8.85 4.62
CA LEU A 149 2.28 9.13 5.65
C LEU A 149 0.87 8.72 5.21
N GLY A 150 0.52 8.98 3.96
CA GLY A 150 -0.74 8.54 3.38
C GLY A 150 -0.89 7.03 3.32
N TYR A 151 0.15 6.30 2.90
CA TYR A 151 0.14 4.84 2.90
C TYR A 151 -0.08 4.27 4.31
N LEU A 152 0.67 4.78 5.30
CA LEU A 152 0.55 4.35 6.70
C LEU A 152 -0.80 4.73 7.31
N GLN A 153 -1.34 5.90 6.98
CA GLN A 153 -2.68 6.30 7.39
C GLN A 153 -3.73 5.37 6.80
N SER A 154 -3.61 5.02 5.51
CA SER A 154 -4.58 4.16 4.83
C SER A 154 -4.58 2.75 5.45
N TRP A 155 -3.40 2.22 5.77
CA TRP A 155 -3.26 0.98 6.53
C TRP A 155 -3.93 1.09 7.91
N LEU A 156 -3.59 2.11 8.69
CA LEU A 156 -4.13 2.31 10.04
C LEU A 156 -5.66 2.44 10.04
N SER A 157 -6.21 3.21 9.10
CA SER A 157 -7.65 3.39 8.96
C SER A 157 -8.36 2.11 8.50
N HIS A 158 -7.71 1.26 7.69
CA HIS A 158 -8.26 -0.07 7.43
C HIS A 158 -8.30 -0.90 8.70
N SER A 159 -7.21 -0.95 9.48
CA SER A 159 -7.17 -1.73 10.72
C SER A 159 -8.22 -1.31 11.75
N ILE A 160 -8.52 -0.01 11.86
CA ILE A 160 -9.54 0.51 12.80
C ILE A 160 -10.97 0.18 12.36
N ASN A 161 -11.21 0.06 11.05
CA ASN A 161 -12.55 -0.16 10.49
C ASN A 161 -12.85 -1.62 10.13
N ALA A 162 -11.86 -2.51 10.25
CA ALA A 162 -11.99 -3.96 10.09
C ALA A 162 -12.76 -4.56 11.26
#